data_AF-A0AAI8YU59-F1
#
_entry.id   AF-A0AAI8YU59-F1
#
_cell.length_a   1.000
_cell.length_b   1.000
_cell.length_c   1.000
_cell.angle_alpha   90.00
_cell.angle_beta   90.00
_cell.angle_gamma   90.00
#
_symmetry.space_group_name_H-M   'P 1'
#
loop_
_entity.id
_entity.type
_entity.pdbx_description
1 polymer ?
#
loop_
_entity_poly.entity_id
_entity_poly.type
_entity_poly.pdbx_seq_one_letter_code
_entity_poly.pdbx_strand_id
1 'polypeptide(L)'
;MAPQTSSKDPLWQCAAVVLTSFLLFLVVGIVAVVHHSREAYLACETMGGAIWMTSVIFTALKISTNRKQVVYNSNLINSILTSVLTMAMCLILYPLAWYPSLNRETLRQEVQDMEQMPLPAVAWISIMERYDSAQLLNYPHPKGILTDITGGWDDTLTPCLDQDVEHILGNHYCNCSDMFTGVMRAPLPNHTGGVSYQVFLPSPEMVVNTTNATVALQVFSSHNTSTVPKGWPVPGPTYLLMIYDQSLPFRDAFTKGYATVMQISMLGSSRIIVSPKWRVGWNRESYYYFDVESTSTPYLNDVCDVKTDRYWCYTTVTVQFSDMTRTVMRRLKAASPGDVFAQVGGYFALVQFLCWLFSKQALQGDSGSP
;
A
#
# COMPACT_ATOMS: atom_id res chain seq x y z
N MET A 1 28.97 69.33 29.29
CA MET A 1 28.09 68.67 28.31
C MET A 1 28.16 67.18 28.57
N ALA A 2 27.11 66.63 29.20
CA ALA A 2 27.00 65.18 29.35
C ALA A 2 26.64 64.57 27.97
N PRO A 3 27.23 63.43 27.58
CA PRO A 3 26.89 62.78 26.33
C PRO A 3 25.44 62.30 26.41
N GLN A 4 24.59 62.79 25.50
CA GLN A 4 23.26 62.23 25.29
C GLN A 4 23.43 60.76 24.90
N THR A 5 23.15 59.87 25.84
CA THR A 5 22.97 58.44 25.56
C THR A 5 21.84 58.33 24.54
N SER A 6 22.20 58.00 23.30
CA SER A 6 21.27 57.63 22.24
C SER A 6 20.31 56.56 22.79
N SER A 7 19.08 56.96 23.12
CA SER A 7 18.04 56.03 23.52
C SER A 7 17.76 55.16 22.29
N LYS A 8 18.21 53.90 22.31
CA LYS A 8 17.95 52.94 21.23
C LYS A 8 16.46 52.98 20.90
N ASP A 9 16.17 53.17 19.62
CA ASP A 9 14.82 53.39 19.14
C ASP A 9 13.90 52.23 19.60
N PRO A 10 12.84 52.48 20.36
CA PRO A 10 12.03 51.43 20.98
C PRO A 10 11.39 50.44 19.99
N LEU A 11 11.32 50.78 18.70
CA LEU A 11 10.91 49.82 17.65
C LEU A 11 11.96 48.71 17.44
N TRP A 12 13.25 49.05 17.53
CA TRP A 12 14.34 48.07 17.42
C TRP A 12 14.35 47.07 18.57
N GLN A 13 14.01 47.51 19.79
CA GLN A 13 13.89 46.60 20.93
C GLN A 13 12.72 45.63 20.75
N CYS A 14 11.58 46.11 20.26
CA CYS A 14 10.44 45.27 19.92
C CYS A 14 10.78 44.27 18.80
N ALA A 15 11.42 44.73 17.73
CA ALA A 15 11.85 43.88 16.62
C ALA A 15 12.83 42.78 17.10
N ALA A 16 13.80 43.14 17.94
CA ALA A 16 14.74 42.18 18.50
C ALA A 16 14.02 41.09 19.31
N VAL A 17 13.10 41.47 20.21
CA VAL A 17 12.32 40.52 21.01
C VAL A 17 11.48 39.60 20.13
N VAL A 18 10.75 40.15 19.15
CA VAL A 18 9.89 39.36 18.24
C VAL A 18 10.72 38.40 17.39
N LEU A 19 11.86 38.84 16.85
CA LEU A 19 12.73 37.98 16.04
C LEU A 19 13.39 36.88 16.86
N THR A 20 13.91 37.19 18.06
CA THR A 20 14.47 36.16 18.94
C THR A 20 13.42 35.14 19.36
N SER A 21 12.20 35.62 19.60
CA SER A 21 11.05 34.81 19.94
C SER A 21 10.61 33.90 18.78
N PHE A 22 10.62 34.43 17.55
CA PHE A 22 10.35 33.67 16.33
C PHE A 22 11.40 32.58 16.11
N LEU A 23 12.68 32.87 16.33
CA LEU A 23 13.75 31.87 16.21
C LEU A 23 13.58 30.74 17.25
N LEU A 24 13.27 31.08 18.50
CA LEU A 24 12.97 30.08 19.53
C LEU A 24 11.75 29.23 19.15
N PHE A 25 10.69 29.87 18.63
CA PHE A 25 9.51 29.17 18.13
C PHE A 25 9.85 28.20 17.00
N LEU A 26 10.71 28.57 16.05
CA LEU A 26 11.14 27.67 14.99
C LEU A 26 11.91 26.46 15.54
N VAL A 27 12.81 26.67 16.51
CA VAL A 27 13.58 25.57 17.13
C VAL A 27 12.64 24.57 17.81
N VAL A 28 11.73 25.05 18.66
CA VAL A 28 10.78 24.18 19.37
C VAL A 28 9.77 23.55 18.41
N GLY A 29 9.35 24.29 17.38
CA GLY A 29 8.46 23.80 16.32
C GLY A 29 9.09 22.67 15.50
N ILE A 30 10.38 22.79 15.14
CA ILE A 30 11.13 21.72 14.48
C ILE A 30 11.15 20.47 15.37
N VAL A 31 11.44 20.62 16.67
CA VAL A 31 11.43 19.49 17.63
C VAL A 31 10.04 18.85 17.69
N ALA A 32 8.97 19.64 17.74
CA ALA A 32 7.60 19.14 17.76
C ALA A 32 7.26 18.33 16.49
N VAL A 33 7.63 18.84 15.31
CA VAL A 33 7.40 18.18 14.02
C VAL A 33 8.27 16.93 13.84
N VAL A 34 9.53 16.95 14.26
CA VAL A 34 10.44 15.80 14.09
C VAL A 34 10.11 14.67 15.08
N HIS A 35 9.76 15.00 16.32
CA HIS A 35 9.45 14.01 17.35
C HIS A 35 7.96 13.70 17.49
N HIS A 36 7.11 14.27 16.64
CA HIS A 36 5.65 14.14 16.70
C HIS A 36 5.08 14.43 18.11
N SER A 37 5.69 15.38 18.83
CA SER A 37 5.40 15.60 20.26
C SER A 37 4.30 16.64 20.45
N ARG A 38 3.26 16.24 21.20
CA ARG A 38 2.20 17.17 21.65
C ARG A 38 2.67 18.10 22.76
N GLU A 39 3.61 17.65 23.59
CA GLU A 39 4.16 18.43 24.70
C GLU A 39 5.06 19.57 24.20
N ALA A 40 5.89 19.30 23.18
CA ALA A 40 6.68 20.33 22.52
C ALA A 40 5.79 21.39 21.84
N TYR A 41 4.62 20.98 21.33
CA TYR A 41 3.64 21.92 20.80
C TYR A 41 2.98 22.80 21.88
N LEU A 42 2.60 22.23 23.03
CA LEU A 42 2.08 23.00 24.16
C LEU A 42 3.11 24.03 24.67
N ALA A 43 4.40 23.68 24.64
CA ALA A 43 5.47 24.63 24.91
C ALA A 43 5.53 25.76 23.85
N CYS A 44 5.38 25.44 22.55
CA CYS A 44 5.24 26.45 21.50
C CYS A 44 4.03 27.36 21.68
N GLU A 45 2.88 26.84 22.10
CA GLU A 45 1.65 27.60 22.30
C GLU A 45 1.76 28.56 23.49
N THR A 46 2.32 28.08 24.60
CA THR A 46 2.57 28.91 25.80
C THR A 46 3.61 30.00 25.54
N MET A 47 4.70 29.67 24.85
CA MET A 47 5.70 30.66 24.41
C MET A 47 5.07 31.66 23.43
N GLY A 48 4.38 31.18 22.39
CA GLY A 48 3.74 32.01 21.37
C GLY A 48 2.70 32.96 21.97
N GLY A 49 1.89 32.50 22.92
CA GLY A 49 0.94 33.32 23.67
C GLY A 49 1.63 34.40 24.51
N ALA A 50 2.72 34.07 25.21
CA ALA A 50 3.50 35.05 25.98
C ALA A 50 4.14 36.12 25.08
N ILE A 51 4.63 35.71 23.90
CA ILE A 51 5.22 36.61 22.89
C ILE A 51 4.15 37.53 22.30
N TRP A 52 2.99 37.00 21.95
CA TRP A 52 1.85 37.79 21.46
C TRP A 52 1.40 38.83 22.49
N MET A 53 1.23 38.40 23.75
CA MET A 53 0.84 39.27 24.85
C MET A 53 1.87 40.38 25.09
N THR A 54 3.16 40.05 25.13
CA THR A 54 4.22 41.04 25.32
C THR A 54 4.30 42.03 24.16
N SER A 55 4.16 41.59 22.90
CA SER A 55 4.12 42.46 21.72
C SER A 55 2.89 43.39 21.70
N VAL A 56 1.70 42.88 22.03
CA VAL A 56 0.46 43.68 22.09
C VAL A 56 0.54 44.69 23.24
N ILE A 57 1.00 44.29 24.42
CA ILE A 57 1.17 45.18 25.58
C ILE A 57 2.18 46.29 25.25
N PHE A 58 3.33 45.97 24.65
CA PHE A 58 4.32 46.98 24.24
C PHE A 58 3.75 47.97 23.22
N THR A 59 2.99 47.48 22.25
CA THR A 59 2.38 48.32 21.21
C THR A 59 1.29 49.22 21.78
N ALA A 60 0.42 48.67 22.63
CA ALA A 60 -0.68 49.40 23.28
C ALA A 60 -0.17 50.46 24.27
N LEU A 61 0.80 50.13 25.13
CA LEU A 61 1.41 51.07 26.07
C LEU A 61 2.08 52.24 25.35
N LYS A 62 2.68 51.99 24.18
CA LYS A 62 3.42 53.01 23.42
C LYS A 62 2.52 53.91 22.57
N ILE A 63 1.45 53.37 21.98
CA ILE A 63 0.39 54.18 21.33
C ILE A 63 -0.28 55.10 22.37
N SER A 64 -0.46 54.62 23.59
CA SER A 64 -1.00 55.41 24.70
C SER A 64 -0.07 56.55 25.15
N THR A 65 1.26 56.37 25.10
CA THR A 65 2.23 57.35 25.63
C THR A 65 2.82 58.31 24.61
N ASN A 66 2.87 57.99 23.31
CA ASN A 66 3.48 58.86 22.29
C ASN A 66 2.51 59.19 21.15
N ARG A 67 1.76 60.30 21.30
CA ARG A 67 0.91 60.90 20.25
C ARG A 67 1.67 61.64 19.13
N LYS A 68 3.01 61.69 19.16
CA LYS A 68 3.80 62.33 18.09
C LYS A 68 4.12 61.31 16.99
N GLN A 69 3.90 61.70 15.73
CA GLN A 69 4.16 60.89 14.53
C GLN A 69 5.61 60.41 14.49
N VAL A 70 5.83 59.16 14.92
CA VAL A 70 7.10 58.47 14.69
C VAL A 70 7.03 57.89 13.27
N VAL A 71 7.95 58.31 12.40
CA VAL A 71 8.11 57.72 11.06
C VAL A 71 8.85 56.40 11.24
N TYR A 72 8.13 55.30 11.03
CA TYR A 72 8.69 53.96 11.18
C TYR A 72 9.22 53.40 9.86
N ASN A 73 10.26 52.58 9.91
CA ASN A 73 10.77 51.87 8.74
C ASN A 73 9.83 50.70 8.38
N SER A 74 9.20 50.79 7.21
CA SER A 74 8.25 49.80 6.69
C SER A 74 8.82 48.38 6.61
N ASN A 75 10.13 48.21 6.33
CA ASN A 75 10.77 46.88 6.30
C ASN A 75 10.77 46.21 7.67
N LEU A 76 11.00 46.99 8.74
CA LEU A 76 11.05 46.45 10.11
C LEU A 76 9.65 46.05 10.57
N ILE A 77 8.63 46.88 10.26
CA ILE A 77 7.23 46.57 10.56
C ILE A 77 6.80 45.30 9.82
N ASN A 78 7.14 45.17 8.53
CA ASN A 78 6.80 43.98 7.74
C ASN A 78 7.42 42.71 8.30
N SER A 79 8.67 42.79 8.78
CA SER A 79 9.36 41.64 9.39
C SER A 79 8.70 41.21 10.70
N ILE A 80 8.30 42.17 11.54
CA ILE A 80 7.54 41.92 12.77
C ILE A 80 6.19 41.29 12.44
N LEU A 81 5.43 41.88 11.50
CA LEU A 81 4.10 41.40 11.13
C LEU A 81 4.17 39.99 10.55
N THR A 82 5.15 39.74 9.67
CA THR A 82 5.37 38.41 9.07
C THR A 82 5.64 37.38 10.15
N SER A 83 6.57 37.66 11.06
CA SER A 83 6.93 36.74 12.15
C SER A 83 5.72 36.40 13.03
N VAL A 84 4.96 37.41 13.46
CA VAL A 84 3.80 37.24 14.34
C VAL A 84 2.67 36.47 13.66
N LEU A 85 2.37 36.80 12.40
CA LEU A 85 1.31 36.14 11.63
C LEU A 85 1.68 34.70 11.25
N THR A 86 2.93 34.45 10.86
CA THR A 86 3.41 33.08 10.60
C THR A 86 3.35 32.23 11.86
N MET A 87 3.75 32.75 13.03
CA MET A 87 3.61 32.03 14.30
C MET A 87 2.15 31.68 14.61
N ALA A 88 1.24 32.65 14.49
CA ALA A 88 -0.18 32.42 14.72
C ALA A 88 -0.75 31.34 13.78
N MET A 89 -0.40 31.40 12.49
CA MET A 89 -0.81 30.39 11.51
C MET A 89 -0.25 29.01 11.85
N CYS A 90 1.04 28.90 12.19
CA CYS A 90 1.65 27.62 12.56
C CYS A 90 1.03 27.02 13.82
N LEU A 91 0.70 27.85 14.82
CA LEU A 91 0.01 27.43 16.04
C LEU A 91 -1.39 26.88 15.76
N ILE A 92 -2.10 27.42 14.76
CA ILE A 92 -3.42 26.93 14.36
C ILE A 92 -3.30 25.65 13.52
N LEU A 93 -2.40 25.64 12.53
CA LEU A 93 -2.27 24.55 11.57
C LEU A 93 -1.64 23.29 12.18
N TYR A 94 -0.76 23.43 13.16
CA TYR A 94 -0.14 22.27 13.78
C TYR A 94 -1.15 21.31 14.43
N PRO A 95 -2.00 21.72 15.38
CA PRO A 95 -2.96 20.80 16.02
C PRO A 95 -4.09 20.38 15.08
N LEU A 96 -4.50 21.25 14.14
CA LEU A 96 -5.64 21.00 13.28
C LEU A 96 -5.31 20.13 12.06
N ALA A 97 -4.12 20.29 11.48
CA ALA A 97 -3.75 19.64 10.21
C ALA A 97 -2.48 18.80 10.32
N TRP A 98 -1.38 19.34 10.86
CA TRP A 98 -0.08 18.68 10.78
C TRP A 98 0.07 17.54 11.78
N TYR A 99 -0.20 17.76 13.06
CA TYR A 99 -0.15 16.73 14.10
C TYR A 99 -1.03 15.51 13.80
N PRO A 100 -2.30 15.65 13.40
CA PRO A 100 -3.10 14.49 13.00
C PRO A 100 -2.52 13.83 11.74
N SER A 101 -2.00 14.57 10.76
CA SER A 101 -1.43 13.97 9.54
C SER A 101 -0.11 13.23 9.77
N LEU A 102 0.75 13.72 10.66
CA LEU A 102 1.99 13.06 11.07
C LEU A 102 1.73 11.74 11.81
N ASN A 103 0.59 11.65 12.52
CA ASN A 103 0.25 10.48 13.32
C ASN A 103 -0.73 9.51 12.64
N ARG A 104 -1.57 10.00 11.72
CA ARG A 104 -2.55 9.21 10.97
C ARG A 104 -1.85 8.36 9.92
N GLU A 105 -2.31 7.13 9.81
CA GLU A 105 -1.82 6.18 8.82
C GLU A 105 -2.76 6.15 7.63
N THR A 106 -2.16 6.10 6.45
CA THR A 106 -2.86 5.99 5.18
C THR A 106 -2.24 4.85 4.37
N LEU A 107 -3.09 4.17 3.60
CA LEU A 107 -2.64 3.24 2.58
C LEU A 107 -2.39 4.05 1.33
N ARG A 108 -1.13 4.10 0.89
CA ARG A 108 -0.74 4.68 -0.38
C ARG A 108 -0.66 3.56 -1.39
N GLN A 109 -1.39 3.75 -2.49
CA GLN A 109 -1.40 2.83 -3.61
C GLN A 109 -0.59 3.46 -4.74
N GLU A 110 0.39 2.71 -5.24
CA GLU A 110 1.21 3.10 -6.38
C GLU A 110 1.17 1.96 -7.40
N VAL A 111 0.91 2.29 -8.66
CA VAL A 111 0.99 1.31 -9.76
C VAL A 111 2.39 1.38 -10.34
N GLN A 112 3.02 0.23 -10.51
CA GLN A 112 4.36 0.11 -11.08
C GLN A 112 4.34 -0.89 -12.23
N ASP A 113 4.91 -0.50 -13.36
CA ASP A 113 5.16 -1.41 -14.48
C ASP A 113 6.29 -2.38 -14.09
N MET A 114 6.12 -3.64 -14.48
CA MET A 114 7.05 -4.72 -14.18
C MET A 114 7.52 -5.35 -15.48
N GLU A 115 8.83 -5.45 -15.66
CA GLU A 115 9.39 -6.19 -16.80
C GLU A 115 9.15 -7.69 -16.67
N GLN A 116 9.10 -8.19 -15.43
CA GLN A 116 8.95 -9.60 -15.11
C GLN A 116 8.07 -9.77 -13.87
N MET A 117 7.23 -10.80 -13.87
CA MET A 117 6.34 -11.15 -12.76
C MET A 117 6.56 -12.59 -12.33
N PRO A 118 6.73 -12.86 -11.01
CA PRO A 118 6.77 -14.22 -10.50
C PRO A 118 5.39 -14.86 -10.58
N LEU A 119 5.34 -16.12 -10.97
CA LEU A 119 4.10 -16.89 -10.99
C LEU A 119 3.58 -17.14 -9.55
N PRO A 120 2.26 -17.10 -9.34
CA PRO A 120 1.68 -17.41 -8.04
C PRO A 120 1.74 -18.92 -7.77
N ALA A 121 1.79 -19.28 -6.48
CA ALA A 121 1.48 -20.64 -6.07
C ALA A 121 -0.03 -20.87 -6.12
N VAL A 122 -0.42 -22.08 -6.53
CA VAL A 122 -1.82 -22.47 -6.70
C VAL A 122 -2.07 -23.74 -5.92
N ALA A 123 -3.07 -23.76 -5.05
CA ALA A 123 -3.42 -24.94 -4.27
C ALA A 123 -4.88 -25.34 -4.48
N TRP A 124 -5.10 -26.63 -4.71
CA TRP A 124 -6.42 -27.25 -4.66
C TRP A 124 -6.62 -27.81 -3.27
N ILE A 125 -7.77 -27.50 -2.69
CA ILE A 125 -8.12 -27.87 -1.33
C ILE A 125 -9.47 -28.58 -1.38
N SER A 126 -9.46 -29.80 -0.85
CA SER A 126 -10.62 -30.66 -0.67
C SER A 126 -10.94 -30.73 0.83
N ILE A 127 -12.17 -30.37 1.16
CA ILE A 127 -12.66 -30.44 2.54
C ILE A 127 -13.05 -31.89 2.79
N MET A 128 -12.37 -32.53 3.74
CA MET A 128 -12.63 -33.92 4.07
C MET A 128 -14.03 -34.05 4.71
N GLU A 129 -14.63 -35.24 4.60
CA GLU A 129 -15.94 -35.59 5.20
C GLU A 129 -17.15 -34.81 4.63
N ARG A 130 -16.94 -33.97 3.62
CA ARG A 130 -18.00 -33.30 2.86
C ARG A 130 -18.36 -34.10 1.61
N TYR A 131 -19.64 -34.43 1.46
CA TYR A 131 -20.14 -35.17 0.30
C TYR A 131 -20.16 -34.32 -0.99
N ASP A 132 -20.07 -32.99 -0.88
CA ASP A 132 -20.00 -32.03 -1.99
C ASP A 132 -18.56 -31.67 -2.40
N SER A 133 -17.55 -32.25 -1.74
CA SER A 133 -16.15 -32.03 -2.06
C SER A 133 -15.57 -33.19 -2.87
N ALA A 134 -14.79 -32.85 -3.88
CA ALA A 134 -14.03 -33.81 -4.66
C ALA A 134 -12.81 -34.31 -3.88
N GLN A 135 -12.44 -35.58 -4.02
CA GLN A 135 -11.24 -36.15 -3.38
C GLN A 135 -10.06 -36.07 -4.34
N LEU A 136 -9.01 -35.35 -3.93
CA LEU A 136 -7.76 -35.24 -4.69
C LEU A 136 -7.02 -36.59 -4.71
N LEU A 137 -6.44 -36.91 -5.86
CA LEU A 137 -5.68 -38.14 -6.07
C LEU A 137 -4.20 -37.84 -6.31
N ASN A 138 -3.34 -38.72 -5.81
CA ASN A 138 -1.91 -38.71 -6.14
C ASN A 138 -1.62 -39.32 -7.53
N TYR A 139 -2.56 -40.10 -8.04
CA TYR A 139 -2.45 -40.77 -9.33
C TYR A 139 -3.80 -40.66 -10.07
N PRO A 140 -3.81 -40.26 -11.36
CA PRO A 140 -2.67 -39.90 -12.20
C PRO A 140 -1.95 -38.66 -11.66
N HIS A 141 -0.67 -38.52 -11.97
CA HIS A 141 0.10 -37.35 -11.53
C HIS A 141 -0.51 -36.08 -12.12
N PRO A 142 -0.62 -34.99 -11.34
CA PRO A 142 -1.09 -33.71 -11.85
C PRO A 142 -0.19 -33.24 -12.99
N LYS A 143 -0.78 -32.46 -13.90
CA LYS A 143 -0.06 -31.92 -15.06
C LYS A 143 0.05 -30.41 -14.94
N GLY A 144 1.19 -29.87 -15.33
CA GLY A 144 1.44 -28.44 -15.41
C GLY A 144 2.21 -28.11 -16.68
N ILE A 145 1.83 -27.03 -17.35
CA ILE A 145 2.55 -26.51 -18.52
C ILE A 145 2.52 -24.99 -18.50
N LEU A 146 3.68 -24.39 -18.72
CA LEU A 146 3.79 -22.98 -19.08
C LEU A 146 3.70 -22.93 -20.59
N THR A 147 2.79 -22.11 -21.10
CA THR A 147 2.50 -21.94 -22.52
C THR A 147 2.07 -20.50 -22.78
N ASP A 148 1.94 -20.12 -24.04
CA ASP A 148 1.15 -18.95 -24.43
C ASP A 148 -0.37 -19.29 -24.47
N ILE A 149 -1.21 -18.30 -24.78
CA ILE A 149 -2.67 -18.47 -24.89
C ILE A 149 -3.11 -19.46 -25.98
N THR A 150 -2.21 -19.87 -26.89
CA THR A 150 -2.55 -20.72 -28.05
C THR A 150 -2.09 -22.16 -27.91
N GLY A 151 -1.13 -22.43 -27.02
CA GLY A 151 -0.56 -23.75 -26.85
C GLY A 151 -1.46 -24.73 -26.10
N GLY A 152 -1.21 -26.01 -26.36
CA GLY A 152 -1.91 -27.14 -25.75
C GLY A 152 -0.99 -27.94 -24.84
N TRP A 153 -1.55 -28.99 -24.24
CA TRP A 153 -0.79 -29.94 -23.42
C TRP A 153 0.24 -30.68 -24.27
N ASP A 154 1.51 -30.50 -23.95
CA ASP A 154 2.63 -31.21 -24.56
C ASP A 154 3.54 -31.80 -23.47
N ASP A 155 3.38 -33.10 -23.24
CA ASP A 155 4.16 -33.84 -22.25
C ASP A 155 5.63 -34.03 -22.68
N THR A 156 6.00 -33.67 -23.93
CA THR A 156 7.38 -33.80 -24.46
C THR A 156 8.26 -32.58 -24.16
N LEU A 157 7.69 -31.51 -23.63
CA LEU A 157 8.45 -30.32 -23.25
C LEU A 157 9.43 -30.61 -22.13
N THR A 158 10.61 -29.99 -22.22
CA THR A 158 11.62 -30.04 -21.17
C THR A 158 11.04 -29.50 -19.84
N PRO A 159 11.33 -30.15 -18.70
CA PRO A 159 10.88 -29.68 -17.39
C PRO A 159 11.31 -28.24 -17.12
N CYS A 160 10.44 -27.44 -16.52
CA CYS A 160 10.72 -26.04 -16.18
C CYS A 160 11.84 -25.89 -15.15
N LEU A 161 12.07 -26.91 -14.31
CA LEU A 161 13.17 -26.91 -13.32
C LEU A 161 14.55 -27.07 -13.97
N ASP A 162 14.61 -27.60 -15.20
CA ASP A 162 15.85 -27.85 -15.94
C ASP A 162 16.20 -26.69 -16.89
N GLN A 163 15.33 -25.67 -16.99
CA GLN A 163 15.54 -24.50 -17.83
C GLN A 163 15.98 -23.29 -17.00
N ASP A 164 16.83 -22.46 -17.59
CA ASP A 164 17.16 -21.16 -17.00
C ASP A 164 16.05 -20.13 -17.25
N VAL A 165 16.13 -19.00 -16.53
CA VAL A 165 15.17 -17.90 -16.63
C VAL A 165 15.10 -17.32 -18.05
N GLU A 166 16.22 -17.22 -18.75
CA GLU A 166 16.28 -16.64 -20.10
C GLU A 166 15.51 -17.49 -21.13
N HIS A 167 15.64 -18.82 -21.05
CA HIS A 167 14.91 -19.75 -21.90
C HIS A 167 13.40 -19.74 -21.58
N ILE A 168 13.03 -19.69 -20.30
CA ILE A 168 11.61 -19.58 -19.88
C ILE A 168 11.00 -18.28 -20.40
N LEU A 169 11.73 -17.17 -20.34
CA LEU A 169 11.29 -15.86 -20.82
C LEU A 169 11.31 -15.72 -22.35
N GLY A 170 12.16 -16.47 -23.05
CA GLY A 170 12.26 -16.44 -24.50
C GLY A 170 11.21 -17.30 -25.20
N ASN A 171 10.94 -18.49 -24.65
CA ASN A 171 10.06 -19.47 -25.28
C ASN A 171 8.68 -19.55 -24.64
N HIS A 172 8.56 -19.33 -23.32
CA HIS A 172 7.30 -19.54 -22.57
C HIS A 172 6.71 -20.95 -22.70
N TYR A 173 7.51 -21.97 -23.03
CA TYR A 173 7.09 -23.37 -23.15
C TYR A 173 7.97 -24.27 -22.28
N CYS A 174 7.39 -24.82 -21.22
CA CYS A 174 8.07 -25.83 -20.40
C CYS A 174 7.06 -26.67 -19.61
N ASN A 175 7.44 -27.91 -19.26
CA ASN A 175 6.63 -28.81 -18.46
C ASN A 175 6.80 -28.50 -16.96
N CYS A 176 5.72 -28.11 -16.28
CA CYS A 176 5.73 -27.76 -14.85
C CYS A 176 5.16 -28.87 -13.95
N SER A 177 4.94 -30.07 -14.46
CA SER A 177 4.27 -31.15 -13.71
C SER A 177 5.04 -31.56 -12.46
N ASP A 178 6.37 -31.47 -12.48
CA ASP A 178 7.25 -31.80 -11.36
C ASP A 178 7.23 -30.76 -10.22
N MET A 179 6.59 -29.61 -10.43
CA MET A 179 6.41 -28.56 -9.43
C MET A 179 5.16 -28.78 -8.54
N PHE A 180 4.42 -29.86 -8.78
CA PHE A 180 3.32 -30.25 -7.92
C PHE A 180 3.80 -31.04 -6.70
N THR A 181 3.20 -30.76 -5.56
CA THR A 181 3.33 -31.62 -4.39
C THR A 181 2.47 -32.88 -4.56
N GLY A 182 2.78 -33.91 -3.76
CA GLY A 182 1.77 -34.93 -3.46
C GLY A 182 0.58 -34.34 -2.72
N VAL A 183 -0.52 -35.10 -2.67
CA VAL A 183 -1.69 -34.82 -1.84
C VAL A 183 -1.29 -34.91 -0.38
N MET A 184 -1.30 -33.77 0.29
CA MET A 184 -1.03 -33.63 1.71
C MET A 184 -2.34 -33.57 2.49
N ARG A 185 -2.27 -33.87 3.79
CA ARG A 185 -3.39 -33.70 4.72
C ARG A 185 -2.96 -32.81 5.87
N ALA A 186 -3.79 -31.83 6.20
CA ALA A 186 -3.55 -30.95 7.33
C ALA A 186 -4.81 -30.77 8.17
N PRO A 187 -4.69 -30.78 9.50
CA PRO A 187 -5.72 -30.21 10.36
C PRO A 187 -5.63 -28.69 10.24
N LEU A 188 -6.57 -28.09 9.49
CA LEU A 188 -6.69 -26.63 9.43
C LEU A 188 -7.68 -26.14 10.50
N PRO A 189 -7.37 -25.03 11.19
CA PRO A 189 -8.30 -24.43 12.13
C PRO A 189 -9.60 -24.06 11.39
N ASN A 190 -10.74 -24.40 11.98
CA ASN A 190 -12.13 -24.25 11.47
C ASN A 190 -12.69 -25.38 10.60
N HIS A 191 -11.92 -26.42 10.26
CA HIS A 191 -12.45 -27.61 9.57
C HIS A 191 -12.23 -28.85 10.44
N THR A 192 -13.26 -29.25 11.20
CA THR A 192 -13.20 -30.35 12.17
C THR A 192 -12.88 -31.71 11.54
N GLY A 193 -13.17 -31.92 10.25
CA GLY A 193 -12.82 -33.12 9.48
C GLY A 193 -11.42 -33.08 8.83
N GLY A 194 -10.71 -31.96 8.93
CA GLY A 194 -9.44 -31.74 8.23
C GLY A 194 -9.61 -31.39 6.75
N VAL A 195 -8.50 -31.09 6.09
CA VAL A 195 -8.45 -30.89 4.64
C VAL A 195 -7.40 -31.78 4.00
N SER A 196 -7.63 -32.12 2.75
CA SER A 196 -6.58 -32.61 1.85
C SER A 196 -6.29 -31.54 0.80
N TYR A 197 -5.02 -31.38 0.43
CA TYR A 197 -4.62 -30.35 -0.51
C TYR A 197 -3.44 -30.77 -1.36
N GLN A 198 -3.37 -30.21 -2.56
CA GLN A 198 -2.28 -30.40 -3.52
C GLN A 198 -1.86 -29.03 -4.03
N VAL A 199 -0.56 -28.77 -4.08
CA VAL A 199 -0.01 -27.45 -4.38
C VAL A 199 0.83 -27.53 -5.63
N PHE A 200 0.58 -26.65 -6.58
CA PHE A 200 1.55 -26.23 -7.58
C PHE A 200 2.40 -25.11 -6.98
N LEU A 201 3.70 -25.37 -6.80
CA LEU A 201 4.64 -24.42 -6.23
C LEU A 201 5.70 -24.07 -7.29
N PRO A 202 5.57 -22.95 -8.00
CA PRO A 202 6.57 -22.55 -8.98
C PRO A 202 7.92 -22.30 -8.31
N SER A 203 9.00 -22.45 -9.10
CA SER A 203 10.33 -22.01 -8.66
C SER A 203 10.37 -20.48 -8.54
N PRO A 204 11.15 -19.90 -7.60
CA PRO A 204 11.38 -18.45 -7.54
C PRO A 204 11.85 -17.82 -8.85
N GLU A 205 12.53 -18.61 -9.68
CA GLU A 205 13.05 -18.24 -11.00
C GLU A 205 11.99 -18.29 -12.11
N MET A 206 10.81 -18.86 -11.84
CA MET A 206 9.74 -19.00 -12.81
C MET A 206 8.94 -17.70 -12.92
N VAL A 207 9.42 -16.84 -13.81
CA VAL A 207 8.86 -15.51 -14.09
C VAL A 207 8.31 -15.43 -15.52
N VAL A 208 7.38 -14.49 -15.74
CA VAL A 208 6.82 -14.18 -17.06
C VAL A 208 6.98 -12.70 -17.36
N ASN A 209 7.17 -12.34 -18.63
CA ASN A 209 7.36 -10.95 -19.10
C ASN A 209 6.21 -10.47 -20.02
N THR A 210 5.16 -11.27 -20.17
CA THR A 210 4.06 -11.01 -21.09
C THR A 210 2.74 -11.47 -20.49
N THR A 211 1.67 -10.73 -20.79
CA THR A 211 0.31 -11.12 -20.40
C THR A 211 -0.17 -12.35 -21.17
N ASN A 212 0.46 -12.70 -22.30
CA ASN A 212 0.07 -13.89 -23.07
C ASN A 212 0.54 -15.19 -22.43
N ALA A 213 1.49 -15.14 -21.50
CA ALA A 213 1.98 -16.30 -20.79
C ALA A 213 0.89 -16.83 -19.86
N THR A 214 0.62 -18.12 -19.96
CA THR A 214 -0.42 -18.83 -19.22
C THR A 214 0.18 -20.09 -18.63
N VAL A 215 -0.07 -20.32 -17.34
CA VAL A 215 0.21 -21.62 -16.73
C VAL A 215 -1.07 -22.42 -16.72
N ALA A 216 -1.12 -23.49 -17.49
CA ALA A 216 -2.21 -24.46 -17.45
C ALA A 216 -1.86 -25.57 -16.46
N LEU A 217 -2.76 -25.80 -15.52
CA LEU A 217 -2.62 -26.71 -14.40
C LEU A 217 -3.79 -27.68 -14.38
N GLN A 218 -3.53 -28.96 -14.17
CA GLN A 218 -4.54 -29.99 -14.15
C GLN A 218 -4.33 -30.91 -12.96
N VAL A 219 -5.36 -31.07 -12.15
CA VAL A 219 -5.35 -32.01 -11.02
C VAL A 219 -6.41 -33.07 -11.22
N PHE A 220 -6.15 -34.25 -10.65
CA PHE A 220 -7.01 -35.41 -10.81
C PHE A 220 -7.73 -35.79 -9.54
N SER A 221 -8.92 -36.36 -9.71
CA SER A 221 -9.79 -36.64 -8.58
C SER A 221 -10.84 -37.70 -8.77
N SER A 222 -11.41 -38.11 -7.65
CA SER A 222 -12.57 -38.99 -7.59
C SER A 222 -13.69 -38.36 -6.79
N HIS A 223 -14.93 -38.69 -7.16
CA HIS A 223 -16.11 -38.34 -6.40
C HIS A 223 -17.02 -39.57 -6.30
N ASN A 224 -17.54 -39.83 -5.10
CA ASN A 224 -18.41 -40.96 -4.85
C ASN A 224 -19.83 -40.46 -4.58
N THR A 225 -20.72 -40.56 -5.56
CA THR A 225 -22.10 -40.07 -5.39
C THR A 225 -22.91 -40.97 -4.44
N SER A 226 -22.43 -42.20 -4.17
CA SER A 226 -23.14 -43.15 -3.31
C SER A 226 -23.17 -42.75 -1.83
N THR A 227 -22.29 -41.84 -1.41
CA THR A 227 -22.30 -41.26 -0.06
C THR A 227 -23.24 -40.08 0.09
N VAL A 228 -23.87 -39.62 -1.01
CA VAL A 228 -24.83 -38.51 -0.97
C VAL A 228 -26.18 -39.03 -0.43
N PRO A 229 -26.76 -38.40 0.62
CA PRO A 229 -28.06 -38.81 1.14
C PRO A 229 -29.17 -38.67 0.08
N LYS A 230 -30.07 -39.66 0.01
CA LYS A 230 -31.21 -39.63 -0.93
C LYS A 230 -32.06 -38.36 -0.75
N GLY A 231 -32.39 -37.69 -1.86
CA GLY A 231 -33.25 -36.50 -1.87
C GLY A 231 -32.52 -35.16 -1.77
N TRP A 232 -31.18 -35.17 -1.64
CA TRP A 232 -30.38 -33.96 -1.74
C TRP A 232 -30.08 -33.65 -3.21
N PRO A 233 -30.06 -32.37 -3.62
CA PRO A 233 -29.43 -32.01 -4.89
C PRO A 233 -28.00 -32.53 -4.85
N VAL A 234 -27.51 -33.10 -5.94
CA VAL A 234 -26.09 -33.41 -6.10
C VAL A 234 -25.47 -32.18 -6.76
N PRO A 235 -25.09 -31.12 -6.01
CA PRO A 235 -24.24 -30.11 -6.60
C PRO A 235 -23.00 -30.85 -7.12
N GLY A 236 -22.57 -30.53 -8.34
CA GLY A 236 -21.34 -31.10 -8.88
C GLY A 236 -20.21 -30.89 -7.87
N PRO A 237 -19.36 -31.89 -7.62
CA PRO A 237 -18.34 -31.78 -6.59
C PRO A 237 -17.39 -30.62 -6.90
N THR A 238 -16.89 -29.96 -5.86
CA THR A 238 -16.09 -28.73 -5.99
C THR A 238 -14.79 -28.78 -5.19
N TYR A 239 -13.88 -27.88 -5.56
CA TYR A 239 -12.67 -27.55 -4.82
C TYR A 239 -12.73 -26.13 -4.30
N LEU A 240 -12.00 -25.89 -3.21
CA LEU A 240 -11.46 -24.57 -2.97
C LEU A 240 -10.12 -24.46 -3.71
N LEU A 241 -10.00 -23.46 -4.57
CA LEU A 241 -8.76 -23.07 -5.19
C LEU A 241 -8.18 -21.87 -4.44
N MET A 242 -6.91 -21.94 -4.07
CA MET A 242 -6.19 -20.90 -3.37
C MET A 242 -5.02 -20.40 -4.23
N ILE A 243 -4.91 -19.08 -4.40
CA ILE A 243 -3.83 -18.42 -5.12
C ILE A 243 -3.09 -17.50 -4.16
N TYR A 244 -1.77 -17.65 -4.08
CA TYR A 244 -0.95 -16.99 -3.07
C TYR A 244 0.50 -16.81 -3.52
N ASP A 245 1.25 -16.01 -2.76
CA ASP A 245 2.68 -15.80 -2.98
C ASP A 245 3.46 -17.10 -2.73
N GLN A 246 4.26 -17.52 -3.70
CA GLN A 246 5.10 -18.72 -3.62
C GLN A 246 6.13 -18.70 -2.47
N SER A 247 6.51 -17.52 -1.98
CA SER A 247 7.43 -17.38 -0.84
C SER A 247 6.80 -17.78 0.50
N LEU A 248 5.47 -17.86 0.57
CA LEU A 248 4.75 -18.18 1.79
C LEU A 248 4.42 -19.68 1.88
N PRO A 249 4.60 -20.33 3.04
CA PRO A 249 4.11 -21.69 3.24
C PRO A 249 2.58 -21.74 3.12
N PHE A 250 2.05 -22.79 2.46
CA PHE A 250 0.61 -23.02 2.28
C PHE A 250 -0.22 -22.76 3.56
N ARG A 251 0.21 -23.35 4.69
CA ARG A 251 -0.51 -23.26 5.97
C ARG A 251 -0.62 -21.82 6.46
N ASP A 252 0.46 -21.05 6.31
CA ASP A 252 0.50 -19.66 6.73
C ASP A 252 -0.36 -18.80 5.81
N ALA A 253 -0.27 -19.02 4.50
CA ALA A 253 -1.10 -18.32 3.53
C ALA A 253 -2.60 -18.54 3.77
N PHE A 254 -3.00 -19.79 4.02
CA PHE A 254 -4.38 -20.17 4.28
C PHE A 254 -4.90 -19.61 5.61
N THR A 255 -4.16 -19.81 6.72
CA THR A 255 -4.65 -19.47 8.06
C THR A 255 -4.58 -17.99 8.39
N LYS A 256 -3.60 -17.26 7.83
CA LYS A 256 -3.42 -15.82 8.07
C LYS A 256 -4.14 -14.95 7.04
N GLY A 257 -4.79 -15.56 6.04
CA GLY A 257 -5.53 -14.84 4.99
C GLY A 257 -4.61 -14.08 4.03
N TYR A 258 -3.45 -14.64 3.69
CA TYR A 258 -2.51 -14.06 2.70
C TYR A 258 -2.74 -14.60 1.29
N ALA A 259 -3.92 -15.17 1.03
CA ALA A 259 -4.29 -15.79 -0.22
C ALA A 259 -5.68 -15.35 -0.66
N THR A 260 -5.95 -15.47 -1.95
CA THR A 260 -7.32 -15.41 -2.49
C THR A 260 -7.84 -16.83 -2.64
N VAL A 261 -9.02 -17.10 -2.10
CA VAL A 261 -9.67 -18.42 -2.13
C VAL A 261 -10.99 -18.30 -2.89
N MET A 262 -11.24 -19.22 -3.81
CA MET A 262 -12.49 -19.33 -4.56
C MET A 262 -12.92 -20.78 -4.71
N GLN A 263 -14.19 -21.01 -5.03
CA GLN A 263 -14.70 -22.34 -5.29
C GLN A 263 -14.73 -22.61 -6.80
N ILE A 264 -14.18 -23.75 -7.22
CA ILE A 264 -14.18 -24.18 -8.64
C ILE A 264 -14.83 -25.56 -8.78
N SER A 265 -15.37 -25.83 -9.97
CA SER A 265 -15.91 -27.16 -10.30
C SER A 265 -14.81 -28.20 -10.40
N MET A 266 -15.05 -29.40 -9.87
CA MET A 266 -14.19 -30.57 -10.12
C MET A 266 -14.19 -30.98 -11.61
N LEU A 267 -15.28 -30.69 -12.31
CA LEU A 267 -15.49 -31.05 -13.71
C LEU A 267 -15.63 -29.77 -14.51
N GLY A 268 -14.51 -29.20 -14.91
CA GLY A 268 -14.51 -28.02 -15.75
C GLY A 268 -13.13 -27.52 -16.08
N SER A 269 -13.15 -26.53 -16.97
CA SER A 269 -12.01 -25.68 -17.25
C SER A 269 -12.28 -24.30 -16.66
N SER A 270 -11.38 -23.81 -15.82
CA SER A 270 -11.46 -22.50 -15.19
C SER A 270 -10.30 -21.64 -15.70
N ARG A 271 -10.62 -20.48 -16.29
CA ARG A 271 -9.63 -19.46 -16.59
C ARG A 271 -9.61 -18.44 -15.48
N ILE A 272 -8.41 -18.16 -15.01
CA ILE A 272 -8.14 -17.32 -13.87
C ILE A 272 -7.18 -16.22 -14.27
N ILE A 273 -7.68 -14.99 -14.21
CA ILE A 273 -6.91 -13.79 -14.45
C ILE A 273 -6.49 -13.24 -13.09
N VAL A 274 -5.19 -13.06 -12.89
CA VAL A 274 -4.61 -12.58 -11.65
C VAL A 274 -4.01 -11.19 -11.82
N SER A 275 -4.24 -10.33 -10.83
CA SER A 275 -3.67 -8.98 -10.76
C SER A 275 -2.85 -8.84 -9.46
N PRO A 276 -1.51 -8.73 -9.55
CA PRO A 276 -0.65 -8.77 -8.37
C PRO A 276 -0.68 -7.46 -7.59
N LYS A 277 -0.84 -7.56 -6.27
CA LYS A 277 -0.70 -6.46 -5.31
C LYS A 277 0.44 -6.75 -4.33
N TRP A 278 1.50 -5.96 -4.40
CA TRP A 278 2.62 -6.06 -3.46
C TRP A 278 2.27 -5.35 -2.14
N ARG A 279 2.02 -6.11 -1.08
CA ARG A 279 1.67 -5.58 0.24
C ARG A 279 2.91 -5.41 1.09
N VAL A 280 3.18 -4.18 1.51
CA VAL A 280 4.28 -3.84 2.42
C VAL A 280 3.70 -3.39 3.76
N GLY A 281 3.86 -4.24 4.78
CA GLY A 281 3.44 -3.96 6.16
C GLY A 281 4.61 -3.55 7.04
N TRP A 282 4.35 -2.80 8.12
CA TRP A 282 5.34 -2.55 9.17
C TRP A 282 5.56 -3.84 9.97
N ASN A 283 6.82 -4.30 10.09
CA ASN A 283 7.21 -5.54 10.79
C ASN A 283 6.56 -6.84 10.28
N ARG A 284 6.10 -6.88 9.03
CA ARG A 284 5.67 -8.10 8.36
C ARG A 284 6.44 -8.27 7.06
N GLU A 285 6.74 -9.51 6.71
CA GLU A 285 7.31 -9.82 5.41
C GLU A 285 6.37 -9.31 4.32
N SER A 286 6.95 -8.67 3.32
CA SER A 286 6.23 -8.22 2.14
C SER A 286 5.87 -9.40 1.26
N TYR A 287 4.67 -9.41 0.71
CA TYR A 287 4.16 -10.52 -0.09
C TYR A 287 3.22 -10.03 -1.19
N TYR A 288 3.08 -10.83 -2.24
CA TYR A 288 2.08 -10.66 -3.29
C TYR A 288 0.72 -11.17 -2.82
N TYR A 289 -0.26 -10.29 -2.89
CA TYR A 289 -1.67 -10.62 -2.81
C TYR A 289 -2.27 -10.52 -4.20
N PHE A 290 -2.91 -11.58 -4.69
CA PHE A 290 -3.47 -11.60 -6.03
C PHE A 290 -4.96 -11.31 -5.97
N ASP A 291 -5.40 -10.22 -6.61
CA ASP A 291 -6.80 -10.08 -6.96
C ASP A 291 -7.09 -11.02 -8.12
N VAL A 292 -8.28 -11.64 -8.12
CA VAL A 292 -8.56 -12.72 -9.05
C VAL A 292 -9.93 -12.57 -9.69
N GLU A 293 -9.97 -12.69 -11.00
CA GLU A 293 -11.17 -12.88 -11.79
C GLU A 293 -11.21 -14.30 -12.35
N SER A 294 -12.31 -15.01 -12.16
CA SER A 294 -12.46 -16.41 -12.58
C SER A 294 -13.64 -16.58 -13.54
N THR A 295 -13.40 -17.27 -14.63
CA THR A 295 -14.45 -17.76 -15.54
C THR A 295 -14.34 -19.27 -15.61
N SER A 296 -15.46 -19.98 -15.56
CA SER A 296 -15.47 -21.45 -15.53
C SER A 296 -16.47 -22.01 -16.51
N THR A 297 -16.07 -23.05 -17.22
CA THR A 297 -16.91 -23.81 -18.14
C THR A 297 -16.95 -25.26 -17.67
N PRO A 298 -18.13 -25.77 -17.26
CA PRO A 298 -18.24 -27.15 -16.80
C PRO A 298 -18.11 -28.14 -17.96
N TYR A 299 -17.54 -29.31 -17.69
CA TYR A 299 -17.58 -30.42 -18.64
C TYR A 299 -18.96 -31.08 -18.58
N LEU A 300 -19.74 -30.98 -19.66
CA LEU A 300 -21.13 -31.42 -19.69
C LEU A 300 -21.29 -32.95 -19.76
N ASN A 301 -20.25 -33.69 -20.13
CA ASN A 301 -20.32 -35.11 -20.47
C ASN A 301 -19.37 -36.03 -19.65
N ASP A 302 -18.61 -35.49 -18.70
CA ASP A 302 -17.71 -36.30 -17.88
C ASP A 302 -18.46 -36.95 -16.71
N VAL A 303 -18.63 -38.27 -16.78
CA VAL A 303 -19.20 -39.08 -15.70
C VAL A 303 -18.08 -39.60 -14.83
N CYS A 304 -18.13 -39.23 -13.56
CA CYS A 304 -16.97 -39.17 -12.70
C CYS A 304 -17.29 -39.74 -11.31
N ASP A 305 -17.91 -40.92 -11.35
CA ASP A 305 -18.45 -41.61 -10.19
C ASP A 305 -17.75 -42.96 -9.99
N VAL A 306 -17.22 -43.17 -8.78
CA VAL A 306 -16.53 -44.41 -8.38
C VAL A 306 -17.45 -45.64 -8.50
N LYS A 307 -18.78 -45.45 -8.60
CA LYS A 307 -19.75 -46.52 -8.84
C LYS A 307 -19.69 -47.17 -10.23
N THR A 308 -19.12 -46.50 -11.25
CA THR A 308 -19.25 -46.93 -12.66
C THR A 308 -17.97 -47.50 -13.30
N ASP A 309 -17.00 -47.99 -12.51
CA ASP A 309 -15.74 -48.61 -12.98
C ASP A 309 -14.91 -47.76 -13.98
N ARG A 310 -15.17 -46.46 -14.06
CA ARG A 310 -14.57 -45.54 -15.03
C ARG A 310 -14.02 -44.26 -14.39
N TYR A 311 -12.72 -44.10 -14.58
CA TYR A 311 -11.89 -42.89 -14.72
C TYR A 311 -11.86 -41.85 -13.59
N TRP A 312 -10.63 -41.54 -13.19
CA TRP A 312 -10.19 -40.28 -12.60
C TRP A 312 -10.71 -39.09 -13.42
N CYS A 313 -11.27 -38.14 -12.70
CA CYS A 313 -11.71 -36.85 -13.20
C CYS A 313 -10.55 -35.88 -13.23
N TYR A 314 -10.69 -34.82 -14.01
CA TYR A 314 -9.75 -33.72 -13.92
C TYR A 314 -10.46 -32.38 -13.99
N THR A 315 -9.87 -31.40 -13.32
CA THR A 315 -10.18 -30.00 -13.51
C THR A 315 -8.96 -29.33 -14.10
N THR A 316 -9.16 -28.46 -15.08
CA THR A 316 -8.09 -27.67 -15.67
C THR A 316 -8.23 -26.22 -15.24
N VAL A 317 -7.16 -25.64 -14.72
CA VAL A 317 -7.10 -24.23 -14.34
C VAL A 317 -6.01 -23.57 -15.17
N THR A 318 -6.36 -22.52 -15.91
CA THR A 318 -5.38 -21.67 -16.59
C THR A 318 -5.21 -20.37 -15.81
N VAL A 319 -3.97 -20.06 -15.43
CA VAL A 319 -3.62 -18.85 -14.67
C VAL A 319 -2.84 -17.90 -15.59
N GLN A 320 -3.29 -16.66 -15.66
CA GLN A 320 -2.74 -15.62 -16.54
C GLN A 320 -2.76 -14.26 -15.85
N PHE A 321 -1.79 -13.40 -16.13
CA PHE A 321 -1.80 -12.02 -15.64
C PHE A 321 -2.72 -11.11 -16.47
N SER A 322 -3.46 -10.22 -15.80
CA SER A 322 -4.27 -9.19 -16.48
C SER A 322 -3.42 -8.21 -17.29
N ASP A 323 -2.32 -7.80 -16.70
CA ASP A 323 -1.42 -6.75 -17.15
C ASP A 323 -0.05 -6.93 -16.50
N MET A 324 0.97 -6.31 -17.09
CA MET A 324 2.33 -6.31 -16.54
C MET A 324 2.54 -5.16 -15.54
N THR A 325 1.52 -4.87 -14.72
CA THR A 325 1.63 -3.89 -13.63
C THR A 325 1.39 -4.55 -12.27
N ARG A 326 2.10 -4.05 -11.25
CA ARG A 326 1.81 -4.41 -9.86
C ARG A 326 1.30 -3.19 -9.11
N THR A 327 0.31 -3.43 -8.25
CA THR A 327 -0.13 -2.42 -7.30
C THR A 327 0.67 -2.55 -6.01
N VAL A 328 1.54 -1.59 -5.72
CA VAL A 328 2.28 -1.52 -4.45
C VAL A 328 1.40 -0.82 -3.42
N MET A 329 1.03 -1.55 -2.37
CA MET A 329 0.31 -1.00 -1.23
C MET A 329 1.27 -0.79 -0.06
N ARG A 330 1.59 0.47 0.21
CA ARG A 330 2.43 0.87 1.34
C ARG A 330 1.58 1.51 2.43
N ARG A 331 1.75 1.07 3.66
CA ARG A 331 1.22 1.79 4.82
C ARG A 331 2.21 2.88 5.20
N LEU A 332 1.85 4.14 4.95
CA LEU A 332 2.68 5.31 5.25
C LEU A 332 1.95 6.24 6.24
N LYS A 333 2.68 7.15 6.87
CA LYS A 333 2.06 8.29 7.55
C LYS A 333 1.48 9.25 6.51
N ALA A 334 0.38 9.92 6.86
CA ALA A 334 -0.33 10.80 5.93
C ALA A 334 0.50 12.03 5.53
N ALA A 335 1.42 12.46 6.41
CA ALA A 335 2.44 13.46 6.11
C ALA A 335 3.79 13.04 6.70
N SER A 336 4.86 13.43 6.02
CA SER A 336 6.22 13.41 6.55
C SER A 336 6.59 14.77 7.18
N PRO A 337 7.61 14.83 8.05
CA PRO A 337 8.16 16.10 8.52
C PRO A 337 8.53 17.05 7.37
N GLY A 338 9.05 16.50 6.26
CA GLY A 338 9.38 17.27 5.06
C GLY A 338 8.16 17.96 4.44
N ASP A 339 7.02 17.28 4.38
CA ASP A 339 5.77 17.85 3.86
C ASP A 339 5.28 19.02 4.75
N VAL A 340 5.42 18.88 6.06
CA VAL A 340 5.07 19.95 7.01
C VAL A 340 5.99 21.16 6.85
N PHE A 341 7.31 20.95 6.73
CA PHE A 341 8.25 22.06 6.50
C PHE A 341 8.00 22.78 5.17
N ALA A 342 7.67 22.04 4.12
CA ALA A 342 7.30 22.63 2.84
C ALA A 342 6.05 23.52 2.96
N GLN A 343 5.03 23.05 3.69
CA GLN A 343 3.82 23.85 3.95
C GLN A 343 4.13 25.10 4.80
N VAL A 344 4.91 24.98 5.88
CA VAL A 344 5.34 26.12 6.71
C VAL A 344 6.06 27.17 5.86
N GLY A 345 6.99 26.74 4.99
CA GLY A 345 7.69 27.63 4.06
C GLY A 345 6.73 28.33 3.10
N GLY A 346 5.74 27.61 2.56
CA GLY A 346 4.69 28.19 1.71
C GLY A 346 3.85 29.24 2.42
N TYR A 347 3.41 28.98 3.66
CA TYR A 347 2.65 29.96 4.46
C TYR A 347 3.49 31.17 4.87
N PHE A 348 4.77 30.97 5.20
CA PHE A 348 5.69 32.08 5.48
C PHE A 348 5.82 33.02 4.27
N ALA A 349 6.05 32.47 3.08
CA ALA A 349 6.14 33.25 1.85
C ALA A 349 4.84 34.00 1.54
N LEU A 350 3.67 33.36 1.73
CA LEU A 350 2.37 33.99 1.56
C LEU A 350 2.17 35.17 2.52
N VAL A 351 2.45 34.96 3.81
CA VAL A 351 2.31 36.01 4.83
C VAL A 351 3.25 37.18 4.53
N GLN A 352 4.50 36.90 4.17
CA GLN A 352 5.47 37.93 3.81
C GLN A 352 4.98 38.77 2.62
N PHE A 353 4.46 38.12 1.58
CA PHE A 353 3.89 38.78 0.41
C PHE A 353 2.71 39.68 0.79
N LEU A 354 1.80 39.21 1.64
CA LEU A 354 0.67 40.01 2.14
C LEU A 354 1.14 41.24 2.93
N CYS A 355 2.14 41.07 3.81
CA CYS A 355 2.72 42.19 4.56
C CYS A 355 3.27 43.27 3.62
N TRP A 356 3.97 42.87 2.55
CA TRP A 356 4.51 43.80 1.56
C TRP A 356 3.40 44.55 0.80
N LEU A 357 2.33 43.88 0.40
CA LEU A 357 1.17 44.52 -0.23
C LEU A 357 0.54 45.58 0.69
N PHE A 358 0.24 45.23 1.95
CA PHE A 358 -0.40 46.16 2.88
C PHE A 358 0.49 47.32 3.30
N SER A 359 1.81 47.14 3.28
CA SER A 359 2.77 48.22 3.54
C SER A 359 2.96 49.19 2.38
N LYS A 360 2.29 48.96 1.24
CA LYS A 360 2.44 49.70 -0.04
C LYS A 360 3.86 49.65 -0.64
N GLN A 361 4.80 48.89 -0.08
CA GLN A 361 6.14 48.74 -0.64
C GLN A 361 6.13 48.06 -2.00
N ALA A 362 5.19 47.14 -2.24
CA ALA A 362 4.99 46.51 -3.55
C ALA A 362 4.42 47.48 -4.61
N LEU A 363 3.84 48.61 -4.19
CA LEU A 363 3.23 49.63 -5.06
C LEU A 363 4.10 50.88 -5.22
N GLN A 364 5.20 50.99 -4.46
CA GLN A 364 6.17 52.10 -4.55
C GLN A 364 7.23 51.87 -5.65
N GLY A 365 6.85 51.19 -6.74
CA GLY A 365 7.66 51.15 -7.95
C GLY A 365 7.61 52.52 -8.64
N ASP A 366 8.78 53.16 -8.75
CA ASP A 366 9.09 54.31 -9.59
C ASP A 366 8.06 55.45 -9.66
N SER A 367 7.99 56.26 -8.60
CA SER A 367 7.79 57.70 -8.79
C SER A 367 9.15 58.40 -8.75
N GLY A 368 10.07 57.94 -9.59
CA GLY A 368 11.22 58.73 -10.03
C GLY A 368 10.71 59.71 -11.08
N SER A 369 10.20 60.87 -10.65
CA SER A 369 10.18 62.06 -11.49
C SER A 369 11.31 62.98 -11.02
N PRO A 370 12.15 63.48 -11.93
CA PRO A 370 13.34 64.28 -11.62
C PRO A 370 13.06 65.56 -10.83
#